data_AF-L2GNI1-F1
#
_entry.id   AF-L2GNI1-F1
#
_cell.length_a   1.000
_cell.length_b   1.000
_cell.length_c   1.000
_cell.angle_alpha   90.00
_cell.angle_beta   90.00
_cell.angle_gamma   90.00
#
_symmetry.space_group_name_H-M   'P 1'
#
loop_
_entity.id
_entity.type
_entity.pdbx_description
1 polymer ?
#
loop_
_entity_poly.entity_id
_entity_poly.type
_entity_poly.pdbx_seq_one_letter_code
_entity_poly.pdbx_strand_id
1 'polypeptide(L)'
;MGLKEIEKIINKHSGEQRAEIINYYKKMVDDAVESQSRIDSKLVRLVVDASRYLPSSERQLILDKTVNTKAFQIRTFILNTLKSDFSTEKSHFSSFSEWMVVAIQEISNTFYEANDKLPAPIDKELVENFHKKFCGELRLIFCSNEKFGSAGNQLLIDLKKYFESFEGFEDEKTFLTDRVRKNFNIGKAFTKEKINEIFGQIEQGNSERRIVK
;
A
#
# COMPACT_ATOMS: atom_id res chain seq x y z
N MET A 1 7.26 18.30 -14.64
CA MET A 1 8.59 18.85 -14.33
C MET A 1 9.34 17.77 -13.57
N GLY A 2 10.46 17.28 -14.08
CA GLY A 2 11.21 16.17 -13.45
C GLY A 2 12.27 16.67 -12.47
N LEU A 3 12.73 15.82 -11.54
CA LEU A 3 13.84 16.09 -10.59
C LEU A 3 14.99 16.91 -11.20
N LYS A 4 15.44 16.53 -12.40
CA LYS A 4 16.57 17.20 -13.10
C LYS A 4 16.32 18.67 -13.41
N GLU A 5 15.07 19.08 -13.60
CA GLU A 5 14.71 20.48 -13.86
C GLU A 5 14.71 21.29 -12.57
N ILE A 6 14.18 20.72 -11.48
CA ILE A 6 14.18 21.34 -10.15
C ILE A 6 15.62 21.48 -9.63
N GLU A 7 16.45 20.44 -9.77
CA GLU A 7 17.88 20.47 -9.47
C GLU A 7 18.60 21.57 -10.24
N LYS A 8 18.35 21.67 -11.55
CA LYS A 8 18.95 22.71 -12.39
C LYS A 8 18.55 24.11 -11.96
N ILE A 9 17.31 24.31 -11.47
CA ILE A 9 16.85 25.60 -10.98
C ILE A 9 17.51 25.90 -9.64
N ILE A 10 17.40 25.01 -8.66
CA ILE A 10 17.96 25.20 -7.30
C ILE A 10 19.48 25.45 -7.36
N ASN A 11 20.21 24.68 -8.17
CA ASN A 11 21.67 24.78 -8.25
C ASN A 11 22.18 26.02 -8.99
N LYS A 12 21.30 26.78 -9.68
CA LYS A 12 21.67 28.08 -10.29
C LYS A 12 21.70 29.23 -9.27
N HIS A 13 21.15 29.03 -8.07
CA HIS A 13 21.05 30.06 -7.04
C HIS A 13 21.89 29.69 -5.82
N SER A 14 22.26 30.70 -5.03
CA SER A 14 23.04 30.53 -3.79
C SER A 14 22.47 31.42 -2.68
N GLY A 15 22.82 31.11 -1.43
CA GLY A 15 22.39 31.88 -0.26
C GLY A 15 20.86 31.97 -0.14
N GLU A 16 20.37 33.18 0.10
CA GLU A 16 18.97 33.48 0.38
C GLU A 16 18.02 33.11 -0.77
N GLN A 17 18.40 33.38 -2.03
CA GLN A 17 17.59 33.01 -3.19
C GLN A 17 17.36 31.50 -3.30
N ARG A 18 18.38 30.70 -2.96
CA ARG A 18 18.25 29.25 -2.95
C ARG A 18 17.26 28.79 -1.87
N ALA A 19 17.30 29.42 -0.70
CA ALA A 19 16.38 29.14 0.40
C ALA A 19 14.93 29.50 0.05
N GLU A 20 14.70 30.65 -0.60
CA GLU A 20 13.37 31.06 -1.08
C GLU A 20 12.78 30.07 -2.07
N ILE A 21 13.59 29.60 -3.04
CA ILE A 21 13.15 28.61 -4.03
C ILE A 21 12.78 27.30 -3.35
N ILE A 22 13.59 26.80 -2.42
CA ILE A 22 13.29 25.57 -1.67
C ILE A 22 11.99 25.73 -0.87
N ASN A 23 11.80 26.87 -0.20
CA ASN A 23 10.57 27.16 0.55
C ASN A 23 9.34 27.25 -0.36
N TYR A 24 9.47 27.84 -1.55
CA TYR A 24 8.41 27.87 -2.55
C TYR A 24 8.03 26.46 -2.99
N TYR A 25 9.02 25.62 -3.34
CA TYR A 25 8.77 24.23 -3.71
C TYR A 25 8.10 23.45 -2.58
N LYS A 26 8.60 23.59 -1.34
CA LYS A 26 8.00 22.97 -0.15
C LYS A 26 6.52 23.33 -0.04
N LYS A 27 6.20 24.62 -0.05
CA LYS A 27 4.83 25.10 0.07
C LYS A 27 3.93 24.54 -1.04
N MET A 28 4.43 24.54 -2.28
CA MET A 28 3.69 23.99 -3.41
C MET A 28 3.40 22.49 -3.25
N VAL A 29 4.35 21.70 -2.73
CA VAL A 29 4.10 20.27 -2.45
C VAL A 29 3.16 20.08 -1.28
N ASP A 30 3.33 20.84 -0.19
CA ASP A 30 2.43 20.79 0.96
C ASP A 30 0.98 21.11 0.55
N ASP A 31 0.78 22.20 -0.21
CA ASP A 31 -0.51 22.60 -0.75
C ASP A 31 -1.08 21.52 -1.69
N ALA A 32 -0.23 20.88 -2.51
CA ALA A 32 -0.66 19.80 -3.40
C ALA A 32 -1.10 18.56 -2.61
N VAL A 33 -0.39 18.17 -1.55
CA VAL A 33 -0.77 17.03 -0.69
C VAL A 33 -2.04 17.33 0.10
N GLU A 34 -2.28 18.58 0.51
CA GLU A 34 -3.51 19.00 1.22
C GLU A 34 -4.72 19.11 0.30
N SER A 35 -4.55 19.69 -0.88
CA SER A 35 -5.64 19.97 -1.82
C SER A 35 -6.05 18.74 -2.64
N GLN A 36 -5.17 17.77 -2.80
CA GLN A 36 -5.44 16.58 -3.60
C GLN A 36 -6.33 15.59 -2.85
N SER A 37 -7.49 15.30 -3.43
CA SER A 37 -8.32 14.17 -3.02
C SER A 37 -7.68 12.81 -3.33
N ARG A 38 -6.65 12.77 -4.19
CA ARG A 38 -5.94 11.55 -4.61
C ARG A 38 -4.42 11.75 -4.65
N ILE A 39 -3.67 10.92 -3.93
CA ILE A 39 -2.21 10.85 -4.08
C ILE A 39 -1.90 9.95 -5.28
N ASP A 40 -1.17 10.42 -6.29
CA ASP A 40 -0.74 9.62 -7.45
C ASP A 40 0.80 9.56 -7.56
N SER A 41 1.32 8.78 -8.50
CA SER A 41 2.77 8.63 -8.68
C SER A 41 3.49 9.90 -9.09
N LYS A 42 2.82 10.85 -9.75
CA LYS A 42 3.42 12.14 -10.10
C LYS A 42 3.62 13.00 -8.86
N LEU A 43 2.62 13.05 -7.98
CA LEU A 43 2.72 13.74 -6.70
C LEU A 43 3.74 13.07 -5.78
N VAL A 44 3.76 11.73 -5.70
CA VAL A 44 4.77 11.01 -4.91
C VAL A 44 6.19 11.34 -5.38
N ARG A 45 6.44 11.35 -6.70
CA ARG A 45 7.75 11.76 -7.24
C ARG A 45 8.10 13.19 -6.83
N LEU A 46 7.15 14.11 -6.94
CA LEU A 46 7.37 15.50 -6.54
C LEU A 46 7.69 15.63 -5.04
N VAL A 47 7.00 14.88 -4.17
CA VAL A 47 7.27 14.83 -2.73
C VAL A 47 8.69 14.30 -2.47
N VAL A 48 9.05 13.18 -3.09
CA VAL A 48 10.40 12.59 -2.93
C VAL A 48 11.47 13.56 -3.40
N ASP A 49 11.29 14.17 -4.56
CA ASP A 49 12.20 15.16 -5.14
C ASP A 49 12.39 16.38 -4.22
N ALA A 50 11.29 16.94 -3.71
CA ALA A 50 11.33 18.08 -2.78
C ALA A 50 11.98 17.70 -1.45
N SER A 51 11.69 16.51 -0.92
CA SER A 51 12.16 16.05 0.39
C SER A 51 13.69 16.01 0.53
N ARG A 52 14.41 15.87 -0.59
CA ARG A 52 15.89 15.84 -0.64
C ARG A 52 16.54 17.17 -0.23
N TYR A 53 15.78 18.26 -0.28
CA TYR A 53 16.26 19.61 0.08
C TYR A 53 15.74 20.09 1.44
N LEU A 54 14.90 19.29 2.09
CA LEU A 54 14.27 19.66 3.35
C LEU A 54 15.10 19.20 4.56
N PRO A 55 15.07 19.95 5.67
CA PRO A 55 15.55 19.46 6.95
C PRO A 55 14.83 18.15 7.35
N SER A 56 15.50 17.29 8.10
CA SER A 56 14.99 15.95 8.45
C SER A 56 13.59 15.95 9.06
N SER A 57 13.27 16.91 9.94
CA SER A 57 11.95 17.04 10.56
C SER A 57 10.85 17.36 9.54
N GLU A 58 11.12 18.26 8.61
CA GLU A 58 10.17 18.66 7.57
C GLU A 58 10.01 17.59 6.50
N ARG A 59 11.12 16.93 6.14
CA ARG A 59 11.12 15.73 5.29
C ARG A 59 10.20 14.67 5.88
N GLN A 60 10.34 14.34 7.17
CA GLN A 60 9.49 13.33 7.80
C GLN A 60 8.01 13.73 7.76
N LEU A 61 7.71 15.00 8.05
CA LEU A 61 6.33 15.50 8.08
C LEU A 61 5.62 15.34 6.73
N ILE A 62 6.26 15.72 5.62
CA ILE A 62 5.64 15.65 4.29
C ILE A 62 5.51 14.21 3.80
N LEU A 63 6.47 13.34 4.12
CA LEU A 63 6.40 11.91 3.81
C LEU A 63 5.27 11.24 4.60
N ASP A 64 5.18 11.49 5.91
CA ASP A 64 4.12 10.95 6.77
C ASP A 64 2.74 11.41 6.31
N LYS A 65 2.59 12.69 5.96
CA LYS A 65 1.34 13.23 5.42
C LYS A 65 0.94 12.51 4.14
N THR A 66 1.88 12.34 3.20
CA THR A 66 1.66 11.62 1.93
C THR A 66 1.21 10.18 2.18
N VAL A 67 1.92 9.46 3.07
CA VAL A 67 1.61 8.09 3.47
C VAL A 67 0.23 7.98 4.11
N ASN A 68 -0.06 8.84 5.08
CA ASN A 68 -1.32 8.83 5.82
C ASN A 68 -2.51 9.10 4.90
N THR A 69 -2.41 10.10 4.03
CA THR A 69 -3.47 10.44 3.06
C THR A 69 -3.71 9.26 2.12
N LYS A 70 -2.66 8.63 1.58
CA LYS A 70 -2.82 7.49 0.67
C LYS A 70 -3.38 6.25 1.36
N ALA A 71 -2.92 5.94 2.56
CA ALA A 71 -3.45 4.83 3.35
C ALA A 71 -4.94 5.05 3.68
N PHE A 72 -5.33 6.29 4.01
CA PHE A 72 -6.72 6.66 4.27
C PHE A 72 -7.60 6.53 3.01
N GLN A 73 -7.10 6.93 1.84
CA GLN A 73 -7.80 6.77 0.55
C GLN A 73 -8.09 5.28 0.28
N ILE A 74 -7.09 4.42 0.44
CA ILE A 74 -7.27 2.97 0.21
C ILE A 74 -8.18 2.36 1.28
N ARG A 75 -8.05 2.75 2.56
CA ARG A 75 -8.98 2.32 3.62
C ARG A 75 -10.43 2.68 3.28
N THR A 76 -10.67 3.90 2.84
CA THR A 76 -12.01 4.37 2.46
C THR A 76 -12.57 3.53 1.32
N PHE A 77 -11.75 3.24 0.31
CA PHE A 77 -12.11 2.31 -0.76
C PHE A 77 -12.45 0.91 -0.25
N ILE A 78 -11.64 0.33 0.63
CA ILE A 78 -11.90 -0.99 1.22
C ILE A 78 -13.24 -0.98 1.94
N LEU A 79 -13.47 -0.03 2.84
CA LEU A 79 -14.72 0.06 3.61
C LEU A 79 -15.95 0.22 2.70
N ASN A 80 -15.82 0.94 1.58
CA ASN A 80 -16.91 1.12 0.62
C ASN A 80 -17.18 -0.11 -0.26
N THR A 81 -16.20 -1.00 -0.43
CA THR A 81 -16.29 -2.17 -1.31
C THR A 81 -16.40 -3.50 -0.57
N LEU A 82 -16.09 -3.51 0.71
CA LEU A 82 -16.12 -4.69 1.55
C LEU A 82 -17.56 -5.14 1.80
N LYS A 83 -17.99 -6.14 1.04
CA LYS A 83 -19.31 -6.79 1.18
C LYS A 83 -19.27 -8.13 1.92
N SER A 84 -18.08 -8.58 2.32
CA SER A 84 -17.89 -9.91 2.88
C SER A 84 -18.21 -9.95 4.37
N ASP A 85 -19.04 -10.91 4.78
CA ASP A 85 -19.22 -11.27 6.18
C ASP A 85 -18.26 -12.42 6.55
N PHE A 86 -17.19 -12.07 7.28
CA PHE A 86 -16.17 -13.02 7.70
C PHE A 86 -16.56 -13.91 8.88
N SER A 87 -17.70 -13.65 9.53
CA SER A 87 -18.20 -14.47 10.64
C SER A 87 -18.83 -15.79 10.15
N THR A 88 -19.18 -15.86 8.87
CA THR A 88 -19.88 -16.99 8.25
C THR A 88 -18.97 -18.19 7.94
N GLU A 89 -19.60 -19.30 7.54
CA GLU A 89 -18.90 -20.48 7.05
C GLU A 89 -18.80 -20.46 5.52
N LYS A 90 -17.62 -20.82 5.01
CA LYS A 90 -17.32 -20.91 3.57
C LYS A 90 -16.35 -22.05 3.32
N SER A 91 -16.71 -22.93 2.39
CA SER A 91 -15.93 -24.14 2.05
C SER A 91 -15.09 -24.00 0.78
N HIS A 92 -15.40 -23.03 -0.09
CA HIS A 92 -14.77 -22.89 -1.41
C HIS A 92 -14.19 -21.49 -1.61
N PHE A 93 -12.96 -21.42 -2.10
CA PHE A 93 -12.22 -20.18 -2.37
C PHE A 93 -11.61 -20.27 -3.76
N SER A 94 -12.08 -19.45 -4.70
CA SER A 94 -11.74 -19.57 -6.12
C SER A 94 -11.12 -18.30 -6.73
N SER A 95 -11.06 -17.21 -5.96
CA SER A 95 -10.49 -15.94 -6.41
C SER A 95 -9.98 -15.11 -5.23
N PHE A 96 -9.15 -14.13 -5.54
CA PHE A 96 -8.86 -13.02 -4.63
C PHE A 96 -10.08 -12.11 -4.52
N SER A 97 -10.23 -11.43 -3.38
CA SER A 97 -11.24 -10.38 -3.24
C SER A 97 -10.91 -9.19 -4.15
N GLU A 98 -11.95 -8.62 -4.77
CA GLU A 98 -11.82 -7.47 -5.66
C GLU A 98 -11.12 -6.29 -4.98
N TRP A 99 -11.49 -5.99 -3.73
CA TRP A 99 -10.88 -4.89 -2.97
C TRP A 99 -9.36 -5.06 -2.81
N MET A 100 -8.87 -6.30 -2.65
CA MET A 100 -7.44 -6.56 -2.49
C MET A 100 -6.70 -6.38 -3.81
N VAL A 101 -7.26 -6.89 -4.91
CA VAL A 101 -6.67 -6.75 -6.25
C VAL A 101 -6.55 -5.26 -6.62
N VAL A 102 -7.62 -4.49 -6.39
CA VAL A 102 -7.62 -3.05 -6.67
C VAL A 102 -6.67 -2.30 -5.74
N ALA A 103 -6.60 -2.65 -4.46
CA ALA A 103 -5.65 -2.04 -3.52
C ALA A 103 -4.20 -2.27 -3.95
N ILE A 104 -3.83 -3.50 -4.32
CA ILE A 104 -2.49 -3.83 -4.83
C ILE A 104 -2.19 -2.99 -6.08
N GLN A 105 -3.11 -2.95 -7.04
CA GLN A 105 -2.91 -2.19 -8.27
C GLN A 105 -2.71 -0.68 -8.00
N GLU A 106 -3.50 -0.11 -7.09
CA GLU A 106 -3.40 1.31 -6.76
C GLU A 106 -2.10 1.64 -6.03
N ILE A 107 -1.64 0.75 -5.15
CA ILE A 107 -0.34 0.87 -4.47
C ILE A 107 0.78 0.80 -5.50
N SER A 108 0.78 -0.22 -6.37
CA SER A 108 1.75 -0.37 -7.46
C SER A 108 1.79 0.89 -8.35
N ASN A 109 0.64 1.38 -8.81
CA ASN A 109 0.56 2.55 -9.68
C ASN A 109 1.04 3.86 -9.04
N THR A 110 1.02 3.93 -7.70
CA THR A 110 1.39 5.14 -6.96
C THR A 110 2.85 5.13 -6.53
N PHE A 111 3.32 4.00 -6.03
CA PHE A 111 4.59 3.91 -5.32
C PHE A 111 5.70 3.20 -6.07
N TYR A 112 5.36 2.51 -7.17
CA TYR A 112 6.31 1.71 -7.93
C TYR A 112 6.45 2.25 -9.34
N GLU A 113 7.67 2.18 -9.88
CA GLU A 113 7.90 2.53 -11.28
C GLU A 113 7.35 1.45 -12.21
N ALA A 114 6.63 1.89 -13.24
CA ALA A 114 6.31 1.04 -14.37
C ALA A 114 7.59 0.85 -15.20
N ASN A 115 8.36 -0.19 -14.90
CA ASN A 115 9.51 -0.61 -15.69
C ASN A 115 9.29 -2.02 -16.23
N ASP A 116 9.88 -2.33 -17.40
CA ASP A 116 9.85 -3.66 -18.04
C ASP A 116 10.59 -4.74 -17.23
N LYS A 117 11.27 -4.34 -16.15
CA LYS A 117 11.91 -5.20 -15.15
C LYS A 117 11.31 -4.85 -13.79
N LEU A 118 11.12 -5.88 -12.95
CA LEU A 118 10.38 -5.87 -11.67
C LEU A 118 10.16 -4.48 -11.04
N PRO A 119 8.92 -4.17 -10.60
CA PRO A 119 8.56 -2.85 -10.08
C PRO A 119 9.52 -2.42 -8.96
N ALA A 120 10.28 -1.34 -9.20
CA ALA A 120 11.15 -0.74 -8.22
C ALA A 120 10.39 0.36 -7.46
N PRO A 121 10.53 0.47 -6.13
CA PRO A 121 9.90 1.53 -5.36
C PRO A 121 10.48 2.90 -5.76
N ILE A 122 9.62 3.92 -5.87
CA ILE A 122 10.03 5.31 -6.16
C ILE A 122 10.97 5.84 -5.07
N ASP A 123 10.69 5.49 -3.82
CA ASP A 123 11.56 5.74 -2.66
C ASP A 123 11.34 4.63 -1.64
N LYS A 124 12.42 3.95 -1.24
CA LYS A 124 12.33 2.75 -0.38
C LYS A 124 11.73 3.08 0.99
N GLU A 125 12.20 4.14 1.64
CA GLU A 125 11.76 4.52 2.98
C GLU A 125 10.29 4.93 3.00
N LEU A 126 9.86 5.71 2.01
CA LEU A 126 8.45 6.10 1.85
C LEU A 126 7.54 4.89 1.66
N VAL A 127 7.95 3.97 0.80
CA VAL A 127 7.19 2.73 0.54
C VAL A 127 7.14 1.87 1.79
N GLU A 128 8.24 1.75 2.52
CA GLU A 128 8.25 0.99 3.77
C GLU A 128 7.30 1.56 4.83
N ASN A 129 7.33 2.87 5.01
CA ASN A 129 6.41 3.57 5.90
C ASN A 129 4.94 3.40 5.46
N PHE A 130 4.69 3.41 4.15
CA PHE A 130 3.36 3.16 3.60
C PHE A 130 2.84 1.76 3.92
N HIS A 131 3.62 0.70 3.67
CA HIS A 131 3.19 -0.67 3.95
C HIS A 131 2.91 -0.90 5.43
N LYS A 132 3.76 -0.36 6.30
CA LYS A 132 3.53 -0.38 7.75
C LYS A 132 2.24 0.31 8.15
N LYS A 133 1.99 1.50 7.61
CA LYS A 133 0.76 2.25 7.87
C LYS A 133 -0.46 1.49 7.36
N PHE A 134 -0.41 0.97 6.14
CA PHE A 134 -1.51 0.23 5.52
C PHE A 134 -1.84 -1.05 6.29
N CYS A 135 -0.84 -1.82 6.74
CA CYS A 135 -1.07 -2.98 7.62
C CYS A 135 -1.76 -2.57 8.93
N GLY A 136 -1.42 -1.40 9.47
CA GLY A 136 -2.12 -0.79 10.60
C GLY A 136 -3.60 -0.53 10.32
N GLU A 137 -3.93 0.04 9.15
CA GLU A 137 -5.33 0.26 8.74
C GLU A 137 -6.07 -1.08 8.52
N LEU A 138 -5.46 -2.07 7.87
CA LEU A 138 -6.06 -3.40 7.70
C LEU A 138 -6.38 -4.06 9.05
N ARG A 139 -5.48 -3.92 10.03
CA ARG A 139 -5.74 -4.38 11.40
C ARG A 139 -6.96 -3.69 12.01
N LEU A 140 -7.10 -2.37 11.84
CA LEU A 140 -8.24 -1.63 12.37
C LEU A 140 -9.56 -2.04 11.71
N ILE A 141 -9.53 -2.32 10.40
CA ILE A 141 -10.71 -2.75 9.64
C ILE A 141 -11.15 -4.15 10.05
N PHE A 142 -10.22 -5.10 10.12
CA PHE A 142 -10.60 -6.52 10.24
C PHE A 142 -10.51 -7.07 11.66
N CYS A 143 -9.64 -6.52 12.52
CA CYS A 143 -9.40 -7.11 13.84
C CYS A 143 -10.30 -6.51 14.95
N SER A 144 -11.42 -5.88 14.60
CA SER A 144 -12.35 -5.22 15.52
C SER A 144 -13.27 -6.23 16.23
N ASN A 145 -12.74 -7.00 17.20
CA ASN A 145 -13.41 -7.88 18.16
C ASN A 145 -14.37 -8.99 17.66
N GLU A 146 -14.95 -8.88 16.47
CA GLU A 146 -15.78 -9.92 15.87
C GLU A 146 -14.94 -11.15 15.52
N LYS A 147 -15.52 -12.33 15.76
CA LYS A 147 -14.84 -13.60 15.51
C LYS A 147 -15.15 -14.12 14.12
N PHE A 148 -14.10 -14.56 13.42
CA PHE A 148 -14.22 -15.10 12.08
C PHE A 148 -14.67 -16.57 12.10
N GLY A 149 -15.60 -16.91 11.21
CA GLY A 149 -15.86 -18.28 10.78
C GLY A 149 -14.86 -18.73 9.72
N SER A 150 -15.15 -19.83 9.01
CA SER A 150 -14.25 -20.28 7.93
C SER A 150 -14.19 -19.31 6.74
N ALA A 151 -15.18 -18.42 6.55
CA ALA A 151 -15.13 -17.36 5.54
C ALA A 151 -13.96 -16.38 5.74
N GLY A 152 -13.50 -16.18 6.98
CA GLY A 152 -12.32 -15.39 7.31
C GLY A 152 -11.04 -15.86 6.60
N ASN A 153 -10.98 -17.12 6.14
CA ASN A 153 -9.81 -17.61 5.40
C ASN A 153 -9.61 -16.88 4.05
N GLN A 154 -10.65 -16.25 3.50
CA GLN A 154 -10.52 -15.36 2.34
C GLN A 154 -9.53 -14.22 2.64
N LEU A 155 -9.60 -13.64 3.85
CA LEU A 155 -8.69 -12.58 4.26
C LEU A 155 -7.24 -13.07 4.36
N LEU A 156 -7.01 -14.30 4.84
CA LEU A 156 -5.67 -14.89 4.86
C LEU A 156 -5.10 -15.10 3.45
N ILE A 157 -5.94 -15.52 2.49
CA ILE A 157 -5.57 -15.69 1.08
C ILE A 157 -5.24 -14.32 0.45
N ASP A 158 -6.08 -13.32 0.70
CA ASP A 158 -5.89 -11.96 0.19
C ASP A 158 -4.63 -11.31 0.78
N LEU A 159 -4.37 -11.48 2.09
CA LEU A 159 -3.14 -11.00 2.73
C LEU A 159 -1.90 -11.69 2.15
N LYS A 160 -1.96 -13.01 1.89
CA LYS A 160 -0.86 -13.69 1.20
C LYS A 160 -0.61 -13.07 -0.17
N LYS A 161 -1.66 -12.76 -0.93
CA LYS A 161 -1.52 -12.09 -2.24
C LYS A 161 -0.82 -10.74 -2.11
N TYR A 162 -1.22 -9.95 -1.13
CA TYR A 162 -0.60 -8.66 -0.85
C TYR A 162 0.90 -8.79 -0.56
N PHE A 163 1.29 -9.66 0.37
CA PHE A 163 2.69 -9.83 0.76
C PHE A 163 3.56 -10.52 -0.31
N GLU A 164 2.98 -11.25 -1.26
CA GLU A 164 3.71 -11.75 -2.42
C GLU A 164 3.79 -10.74 -3.57
N SER A 165 3.01 -9.66 -3.51
CA SER A 165 3.04 -8.60 -4.53
C SER A 165 4.09 -7.53 -4.25
N PHE A 166 4.59 -7.45 -3.01
CA PHE A 166 5.53 -6.42 -2.56
C PHE A 166 6.64 -7.04 -1.73
N GLU A 167 7.89 -6.69 -2.03
CA GLU A 167 9.06 -7.13 -1.26
C GLU A 167 9.28 -6.25 -0.03
N GLY A 168 9.87 -6.83 1.02
CA GLY A 168 10.00 -6.21 2.34
C GLY A 168 8.81 -6.53 3.24
N PHE A 169 8.85 -6.12 4.52
CA PHE A 169 7.71 -6.22 5.46
C PHE A 169 7.41 -7.59 6.09
N GLU A 170 8.41 -8.47 6.25
CA GLU A 170 8.20 -9.77 6.91
C GLU A 170 7.71 -9.63 8.37
N ASP A 171 8.14 -8.56 9.07
CA ASP A 171 7.69 -8.26 10.43
C ASP A 171 6.21 -7.86 10.46
N GLU A 172 5.79 -6.92 9.61
CA GLU A 172 4.39 -6.52 9.47
C GLU A 172 3.51 -7.68 9.00
N LYS A 173 4.00 -8.50 8.08
CA LYS A 173 3.33 -9.71 7.59
C LYS A 173 3.07 -10.71 8.70
N THR A 174 4.09 -11.02 9.48
CA THR A 174 3.98 -11.94 10.61
C THR A 174 3.00 -11.36 11.63
N PHE A 175 3.18 -10.11 12.01
CA PHE A 175 2.33 -9.43 12.98
C PHE A 175 0.85 -9.40 12.57
N LEU A 176 0.55 -8.98 11.33
CA LEU A 176 -0.84 -8.87 10.86
C LEU A 176 -1.48 -10.24 10.68
N THR A 177 -0.74 -11.21 10.12
CA THR A 177 -1.24 -12.59 9.93
C THR A 177 -1.57 -13.23 11.26
N ASP A 178 -0.71 -13.08 12.28
CA ASP A 178 -0.97 -13.61 13.62
C ASP A 178 -2.16 -12.95 14.29
N ARG A 179 -2.34 -11.64 14.11
CA ARG A 179 -3.50 -10.92 14.62
C ARG A 179 -4.79 -11.40 13.97
N VAL A 180 -4.82 -11.54 12.65
CA VAL A 180 -5.98 -12.07 11.92
C VAL A 180 -6.28 -13.50 12.36
N ARG A 181 -5.26 -14.36 12.50
CA ARG A 181 -5.44 -15.75 12.97
C ARG A 181 -6.05 -15.83 14.38
N LYS A 182 -5.68 -14.93 15.29
CA LYS A 182 -6.24 -14.85 16.65
C LYS A 182 -7.73 -14.43 16.68
N ASN A 183 -8.23 -13.85 15.59
CA ASN A 183 -9.63 -13.46 15.47
C ASN A 183 -10.55 -14.58 14.98
N PHE A 184 -10.05 -15.76 14.61
CA PHE A 184 -10.92 -16.88 14.26
C PHE A 184 -11.59 -17.54 15.47
N ASN A 185 -12.77 -18.11 15.23
CA ASN A 185 -13.35 -19.14 16.08
C ASN A 185 -12.46 -20.39 16.08
N ILE A 186 -12.52 -21.17 17.17
CA ILE A 186 -11.70 -22.36 17.36
C ILE A 186 -11.88 -23.33 16.18
N GLY A 187 -10.75 -23.75 15.58
CA GLY A 187 -10.73 -24.70 14.46
C GLY A 187 -11.17 -24.15 13.10
N LYS A 188 -11.48 -22.84 12.98
CA LYS A 188 -11.93 -22.25 11.71
C LYS A 188 -10.82 -21.71 10.83
N ALA A 189 -9.68 -21.33 11.41
CA ALA A 189 -8.52 -20.89 10.65
C ALA A 189 -7.85 -22.09 9.94
N PHE A 190 -7.62 -21.97 8.64
CA PHE A 190 -6.88 -22.96 7.87
C PHE A 190 -5.40 -22.94 8.23
N THR A 191 -4.76 -24.11 8.07
CA THR A 191 -3.30 -24.23 8.22
C THR A 191 -2.58 -23.46 7.12
N LYS A 192 -1.29 -23.20 7.31
CA LYS A 192 -0.47 -22.50 6.32
C LYS A 192 -0.41 -23.28 5.00
N GLU A 193 -0.33 -24.60 5.09
CA GLU A 193 -0.29 -25.53 3.96
C GLU A 193 -1.57 -25.43 3.14
N LYS A 194 -2.73 -25.42 3.81
CA LYS A 194 -4.02 -25.32 3.10
C LYS A 194 -4.20 -23.95 2.42
N ILE A 195 -3.76 -22.87 3.07
CA ILE A 195 -3.76 -21.54 2.46
C ILE A 195 -2.86 -21.50 1.22
N ASN A 196 -1.66 -22.10 1.30
CA ASN A 196 -0.74 -22.17 0.15
C ASN A 196 -1.30 -22.99 -1.01
N GLU A 197 -1.96 -24.12 -0.73
CA GLU A 197 -2.62 -24.96 -1.74
C GLU A 197 -3.70 -24.17 -2.50
N ILE A 198 -4.62 -23.53 -1.77
CA ILE A 198 -5.70 -22.74 -2.36
C ILE A 198 -5.13 -21.57 -3.16
N PHE A 199 -4.13 -20.88 -2.61
CA PHE A 199 -3.48 -19.77 -3.28
C PHE A 199 -2.87 -20.19 -4.63
N GLY A 200 -2.15 -21.32 -4.65
CA GLY A 200 -1.57 -21.87 -5.87
C GLY A 200 -2.62 -22.20 -6.94
N GLN A 201 -3.76 -22.76 -6.53
CA GLN A 201 -4.88 -23.04 -7.44
C GLN A 201 -5.46 -21.75 -8.06
N ILE A 202 -5.62 -20.69 -7.26
CA ILE A 202 -6.12 -19.39 -7.73
C ILE A 202 -5.15 -18.76 -8.74
N GLU A 203 -3.84 -18.76 -8.45
CA GLU A 203 -2.81 -18.21 -9.35
C GLU A 203 -2.72 -18.97 -10.68
N GLN A 204 -2.78 -20.30 -10.65
CA GLN A 204 -2.81 -21.14 -11.86
C GLN A 204 -4.04 -20.85 -12.71
N GLY A 205 -5.24 -20.85 -12.11
CA GLY A 205 -6.48 -20.56 -12.84
C GLY A 205 -6.54 -19.15 -13.43
N ASN A 206 -5.92 -18.15 -12.79
CA ASN A 206 -5.81 -16.80 -13.33
C ASN A 206 -4.81 -16.70 -14.49
N SER A 207 -3.75 -17.50 -14.48
CA SER A 207 -2.74 -17.55 -15.54
C SER A 207 -3.33 -18.15 -16.82
N GLU A 208 -4.08 -19.25 -16.70
CA GLU A 208 -4.75 -19.91 -17.83
C GLU A 208 -5.78 -19.00 -18.51
N ARG A 209 -6.54 -18.21 -17.73
CA ARG A 209 -7.54 -17.26 -18.27
C ARG A 209 -6.92 -16.08 -19.02
N ARG A 210 -5.65 -15.75 -18.78
CA ARG A 210 -4.93 -14.68 -19.50
C ARG A 210 -4.37 -15.13 -20.85
N ILE A 211 -4.22 -16.44 -21.08
CA ILE A 211 -3.71 -17.01 -22.35
C ILE A 211 -4.83 -17.12 -23.40
N VAL A 212 -6.10 -17.12 -22.97
CA VAL A 212 -7.28 -17.36 -23.83
C VAL A 212 -8.00 -16.05 -24.22
N LYS A 213 -7.43 -14.88 -23.93
CA LYS A 213 -7.95 -13.56 -24.34
C LYS A 213 -6.95 -12.84 -25.22
#